data_AF-A0A2G6EGL8-F1
#
_entry.id   AF-A0A2G6EGL8-F1
#
_cell.length_a   1.000
_cell.length_b   1.000
_cell.length_c   1.000
_cell.angle_alpha   90.00
_cell.angle_beta   90.00
_cell.angle_gamma   90.00
#
_symmetry.space_group_name_H-M   'P 1'
#
loop_
_entity.id
_entity.type
_entity.pdbx_description
1 polymer ?
#
loop_
_entity_poly.entity_id
_entity_poly.type
_entity_poly.pdbx_seq_one_letter_code
_entity_poly.pdbx_strand_id
1 'polypeptide(L)'
;MNDMKRSAFDIYCNELNQAVAWLLFFYCQVCEDGQLGLDQTVCTYGDIGSGNFDPEPYVDIEIEYPNLENEYDVAFIRQASVIHILCDLADSVCESGVDAQYDPVYSKMHELNSAGRLGAVPEAEEIMGLFKGGMDDDEFNYARYNTLIDQVYQKYIHSWWLSVPVPSVLREAIEASRIPGEKEAGLS
;
A
#
# COMPACT_ATOMS: atom_id res chain seq x y z
N MET A 1 -18.78 28.43 -29.34
CA MET A 1 -18.31 28.03 -28.00
C MET A 1 -18.87 26.65 -27.74
N ASN A 2 -18.07 25.62 -28.03
CA ASN A 2 -18.38 24.24 -27.67
C ASN A 2 -17.93 24.07 -26.23
N ASP A 3 -18.84 24.17 -25.27
CA ASP A 3 -18.64 23.56 -23.97
C ASP A 3 -18.72 22.06 -24.16
N MET A 4 -17.55 21.50 -24.44
CA MET A 4 -17.29 20.08 -24.46
C MET A 4 -17.63 19.58 -23.05
N LYS A 5 -18.81 18.97 -22.91
CA LYS A 5 -19.16 18.19 -21.73
C LYS A 5 -18.03 17.18 -21.54
N ARG A 6 -17.05 17.47 -20.67
CA ARG A 6 -16.23 16.43 -20.04
C ARG A 6 -17.24 15.42 -19.53
N SER A 7 -17.26 14.26 -20.14
CA SER A 7 -18.21 13.23 -19.74
C SER A 7 -17.81 12.80 -18.33
N ALA A 8 -18.78 12.50 -17.46
CA ALA A 8 -18.46 12.00 -16.11
C ALA A 8 -17.45 10.84 -16.16
N PHE A 9 -17.46 10.08 -17.26
CA PHE A 9 -16.52 9.02 -17.60
C PHE A 9 -15.04 9.46 -17.62
N ASP A 10 -14.69 10.60 -18.23
CA ASP A 10 -13.30 11.08 -18.28
C ASP A 10 -12.77 11.49 -16.89
N ILE A 11 -13.66 11.92 -16.00
CA ILE A 11 -13.34 12.30 -14.63
C ILE A 11 -13.01 11.04 -13.81
N TYR A 12 -13.82 9.99 -13.93
CA TYR A 12 -13.56 8.71 -13.27
C TYR A 12 -12.26 8.03 -13.72
N CYS A 13 -11.94 8.05 -15.02
CA CYS A 13 -10.65 7.50 -15.51
C CYS A 13 -9.46 8.31 -14.98
N ASN A 14 -9.59 9.64 -14.87
CA ASN A 14 -8.51 10.47 -14.35
C ASN A 14 -8.28 10.23 -12.85
N GLU A 15 -9.35 10.09 -12.07
CA GLU A 15 -9.27 9.74 -10.64
C GLU A 15 -8.65 8.35 -10.43
N LEU A 16 -9.06 7.35 -11.22
CA LEU A 16 -8.45 6.01 -11.21
C LEU A 16 -6.96 6.03 -11.61
N ASN A 17 -6.60 6.77 -12.65
CA ASN A 17 -5.20 6.94 -13.05
C ASN A 17 -4.37 7.59 -11.94
N GLN A 18 -4.91 8.60 -11.26
CA GLN A 18 -4.25 9.24 -10.13
C GLN A 18 -4.07 8.27 -8.98
N ALA A 19 -5.11 7.49 -8.64
CA ALA A 19 -5.04 6.48 -7.59
C ALA A 19 -3.96 5.42 -7.90
N VAL A 20 -3.94 4.89 -9.12
CA VAL A 20 -2.91 3.94 -9.54
C VAL A 20 -1.51 4.53 -9.46
N ALA A 21 -1.33 5.79 -9.89
CA ALA A 21 -0.04 6.46 -9.80
C ALA A 21 0.45 6.60 -8.34
N TRP A 22 -0.46 6.96 -7.41
CA TRP A 22 -0.15 7.02 -5.98
C TRP A 22 0.22 5.66 -5.41
N LEU A 23 -0.56 4.62 -5.72
CA LEU A 23 -0.31 3.25 -5.23
C LEU A 23 1.01 2.68 -5.76
N LEU A 24 1.35 2.95 -7.02
CA LEU A 24 2.65 2.56 -7.59
C LEU A 24 3.81 3.31 -6.93
N PHE A 25 3.64 4.62 -6.70
CA PHE A 25 4.65 5.42 -6.01
C PHE A 25 4.88 4.91 -4.58
N PHE A 26 3.80 4.62 -3.86
CA PHE A 26 3.84 3.99 -2.54
C PHE A 26 4.62 2.66 -2.56
N TYR A 27 4.32 1.75 -3.49
CA TYR A 27 5.04 0.48 -3.59
C TYR A 27 6.53 0.66 -3.84
N CYS A 28 6.92 1.61 -4.70
CA CYS A 28 8.32 1.92 -4.94
C CYS A 28 9.04 2.35 -3.64
N GLN A 29 8.42 3.23 -2.84
CA GLN A 29 9.00 3.68 -1.56
C GLN A 29 9.17 2.51 -0.59
N VAL A 30 8.11 1.73 -0.37
CA VAL A 30 8.17 0.59 0.56
C VAL A 30 9.18 -0.48 0.10
N CYS A 31 9.36 -0.66 -1.21
CA CYS A 31 10.40 -1.54 -1.75
C CYS A 31 11.82 -1.03 -1.48
N GLU A 32 12.05 0.28 -1.54
CA GLU A 32 13.35 0.89 -1.22
C GLU A 32 13.67 0.71 0.27
N ASP A 33 12.67 0.78 1.14
CA ASP A 33 12.82 0.63 2.60
C ASP A 33 12.99 -0.82 3.05
N GLY A 34 12.38 -1.77 2.34
CA GLY A 34 12.54 -3.19 2.60
C GLY A 34 11.57 -3.80 3.61
N GLN A 35 10.62 -3.02 4.16
CA GLN A 35 9.57 -3.47 5.07
C GLN A 35 8.44 -2.43 5.19
N LEU A 36 7.30 -2.82 5.76
CA LEU A 36 6.21 -1.91 6.15
C LEU A 36 6.50 -1.27 7.53
N GLY A 37 6.08 -0.02 7.75
CA GLY A 37 6.09 0.61 9.08
C GLY A 37 7.40 1.27 9.52
N LEU A 38 8.07 2.02 8.65
CA LEU A 38 9.37 2.69 8.90
C LEU A 38 9.28 4.24 8.96
N ASP A 39 8.25 4.81 9.60
CA ASP A 39 8.00 6.27 9.66
C ASP A 39 7.80 6.89 8.26
N GLN A 40 7.29 6.08 7.34
CA GLN A 40 7.05 6.48 5.96
C GLN A 40 5.58 6.82 5.84
N THR A 41 5.19 7.98 6.38
CA THR A 41 3.98 8.64 5.89
C THR A 41 4.21 8.86 4.40
N VAL A 42 3.65 7.96 3.57
CA VAL A 42 3.79 7.92 2.11
C VAL A 42 3.84 9.34 1.61
N CYS A 43 5.03 9.82 1.26
CA CYS A 43 5.38 11.24 1.17
C CYS A 43 4.17 12.15 0.92
N THR A 44 3.50 12.60 1.99
CA THR A 44 2.63 13.76 1.96
C THR A 44 3.56 14.96 1.95
N TYR A 45 4.34 15.10 0.87
CA TYR A 45 5.17 16.26 0.67
C TYR A 45 4.23 17.45 0.40
N GLY A 46 3.91 18.13 1.50
CA GLY A 46 3.36 19.47 1.45
C GLY A 46 1.92 19.57 1.91
N ASP A 47 1.76 19.95 3.17
CA ASP A 47 1.04 21.19 3.45
C ASP A 47 1.34 22.19 2.31
N ILE A 48 0.28 22.65 1.61
CA ILE A 48 0.25 23.39 0.32
C ILE A 48 -0.22 22.54 -0.89
N GLY A 49 -1.49 22.14 -0.84
CA GLY A 49 -2.40 22.40 -1.97
C GLY A 49 -2.50 21.37 -3.08
N SER A 50 -3.00 20.16 -2.81
CA SER A 50 -4.12 19.51 -3.54
C SER A 50 -4.14 17.98 -3.33
N GLY A 51 -4.86 17.53 -2.30
CA GLY A 51 -5.36 16.15 -2.18
C GLY A 51 -4.37 15.15 -1.57
N ASN A 52 -4.53 14.89 -0.27
CA ASN A 52 -3.99 13.66 0.32
C ASN A 52 -4.69 12.48 -0.39
N PHE A 53 -3.93 11.52 -0.88
CA PHE A 53 -4.52 10.31 -1.46
C PHE A 53 -5.24 9.54 -0.34
N ASP A 54 -6.54 9.29 -0.53
CA ASP A 54 -7.31 8.43 0.37
C ASP A 54 -7.47 7.05 -0.28
N PRO A 55 -6.86 5.99 0.27
CA PRO A 55 -6.95 4.64 -0.27
C PRO A 55 -8.31 3.97 0.00
N GLU A 56 -9.11 4.47 0.95
CA GLU A 56 -10.32 3.80 1.42
C GLU A 56 -11.39 3.54 0.33
N PRO A 57 -11.71 4.49 -0.58
CA PRO A 57 -12.68 4.25 -1.65
C PRO A 57 -12.26 3.14 -2.62
N TYR A 58 -10.98 2.74 -2.60
CA TYR A 58 -10.39 1.81 -3.54
C TYR A 58 -10.26 0.38 -2.99
N VAL A 59 -10.50 0.17 -1.69
CA VAL A 59 -10.36 -1.14 -1.00
C VAL A 59 -11.24 -2.23 -1.62
N ASP A 60 -12.45 -1.88 -2.03
CA ASP A 60 -13.45 -2.78 -2.63
C ASP A 60 -14.03 -2.22 -3.93
N ILE A 61 -13.29 -1.33 -4.61
CA ILE A 61 -13.76 -0.62 -5.81
C ILE A 61 -14.31 -1.58 -6.87
N GLU A 62 -15.51 -1.29 -7.36
CA GLU A 62 -16.09 -1.91 -8.55
C GLU A 62 -16.05 -0.90 -9.68
N ILE A 63 -15.54 -1.30 -10.86
CA ILE A 63 -15.49 -0.42 -12.02
C ILE A 63 -16.81 -0.60 -12.80
N GLU A 64 -17.66 0.42 -12.75
CA GLU A 64 -19.01 0.38 -13.37
C GLU A 64 -18.99 0.18 -14.91
N TYR A 65 -17.84 0.42 -15.55
CA TYR A 65 -17.66 0.28 -17.00
C TYR A 65 -16.81 -0.94 -17.34
N PRO A 66 -17.38 -2.03 -17.86
CA PRO A 66 -16.66 -3.29 -18.12
C PRO A 66 -15.46 -3.17 -19.07
N ASN A 67 -15.43 -2.15 -19.92
CA ASN A 67 -14.29 -1.91 -20.80
C ASN A 67 -13.06 -1.42 -20.01
N LEU A 68 -13.26 -0.67 -18.94
CA LEU A 68 -12.19 -0.18 -18.06
C LEU A 68 -11.67 -1.26 -17.12
N GLU A 69 -12.47 -2.27 -16.76
CA GLU A 69 -11.99 -3.45 -16.01
C GLU A 69 -10.86 -4.18 -16.75
N ASN A 70 -10.80 -4.09 -18.09
CA ASN A 70 -9.71 -4.64 -18.88
C ASN A 70 -8.50 -3.71 -18.99
N GLU A 71 -8.65 -2.44 -18.63
CA GLU A 71 -7.59 -1.42 -18.68
C GLU A 71 -6.86 -1.27 -17.34
N TYR A 72 -7.56 -1.53 -16.23
CA TYR A 72 -7.02 -1.42 -14.88
C TYR A 72 -6.90 -2.78 -14.21
N ASP A 73 -5.78 -3.00 -13.52
CA ASP A 73 -5.64 -4.13 -12.60
C ASP A 73 -6.40 -3.84 -11.29
N VAL A 74 -7.70 -4.14 -11.29
CA VAL A 74 -8.59 -3.92 -10.14
C VAL A 74 -8.14 -4.73 -8.92
N ALA A 75 -7.57 -5.92 -9.13
CA ALA A 75 -7.06 -6.75 -8.05
C ALA A 75 -5.87 -6.06 -7.37
N PHE A 76 -4.93 -5.53 -8.16
CA PHE A 76 -3.83 -4.71 -7.66
C PHE A 76 -4.33 -3.49 -6.89
N ILE A 77 -5.28 -2.72 -7.43
CA ILE A 77 -5.80 -1.50 -6.79
C ILE A 77 -6.36 -1.83 -5.40
N ARG A 78 -7.25 -2.82 -5.31
CA ARG A 78 -7.86 -3.25 -4.03
C ARG A 78 -6.80 -3.70 -3.03
N GLN A 79 -5.86 -4.52 -3.47
CA GLN A 79 -4.77 -5.03 -2.65
C GLN A 79 -3.87 -3.90 -2.13
N ALA A 80 -3.41 -3.03 -3.04
CA ALA A 80 -2.51 -1.94 -2.73
C ALA A 80 -3.15 -0.92 -1.80
N SER A 81 -4.45 -0.65 -1.93
CA SER A 81 -5.20 0.21 -1.03
C SER A 81 -5.29 -0.35 0.39
N VAL A 82 -5.53 -1.65 0.56
CA VAL A 82 -5.51 -2.27 1.90
C VAL A 82 -4.11 -2.19 2.51
N ILE A 83 -3.08 -2.45 1.72
CA ILE A 83 -1.68 -2.42 2.18
C ILE A 83 -1.24 -1.00 2.56
N HIS A 84 -1.72 0.02 1.85
CA HIS A 84 -1.44 1.41 2.22
C HIS A 84 -1.96 1.72 3.62
N ILE A 85 -3.23 1.40 3.90
CA ILE A 85 -3.82 1.65 5.23
C ILE A 85 -3.10 0.80 6.30
N LEU A 86 -2.70 -0.43 5.95
CA LEU A 86 -1.94 -1.28 6.84
C LEU A 86 -0.53 -0.72 7.13
N CYS A 87 0.10 -0.05 6.16
CA CYS A 87 1.38 0.63 6.37
C CYS A 87 1.22 1.77 7.38
N ASP A 88 0.16 2.58 7.23
CA ASP A 88 -0.16 3.64 8.19
C ASP A 88 -0.39 3.07 9.60
N LEU A 89 -1.07 1.92 9.72
CA LEU A 89 -1.25 1.24 11.01
C LEU A 89 0.10 0.72 11.56
N ALA A 90 0.96 0.20 10.69
CA ALA A 90 2.28 -0.27 11.08
C ALA A 90 3.17 0.84 11.60
N ASP A 91 3.12 2.02 10.99
CA ASP A 91 3.77 3.24 11.49
C ASP A 91 3.20 3.60 12.87
N SER A 92 1.87 3.65 13.03
CA SER A 92 1.26 3.94 14.35
C SER A 92 1.71 2.97 15.44
N VAL A 93 1.84 1.66 15.14
CA VAL A 93 2.33 0.66 16.10
C VAL A 93 3.82 0.83 16.39
N CYS A 94 4.61 1.24 15.40
CA CYS A 94 6.04 1.55 15.60
C CYS A 94 6.22 2.75 16.54
N GLU A 95 5.39 3.78 16.36
CA GLU A 95 5.44 5.03 17.14
C GLU A 95 4.84 4.90 18.55
N SER A 96 3.73 4.18 18.67
CA SER A 96 2.88 4.19 19.88
C SER A 96 2.59 2.81 20.47
N GLY A 97 3.12 1.73 19.89
CA GLY A 97 2.87 0.38 20.38
C GLY A 97 1.40 -0.03 20.29
N VAL A 98 0.87 -0.66 21.33
CA VAL A 98 -0.53 -1.10 21.38
C VAL A 98 -1.51 0.07 21.43
N ASP A 99 -1.05 1.26 21.85
CA ASP A 99 -1.89 2.46 21.89
C ASP A 99 -2.32 2.91 20.48
N ALA A 100 -1.71 2.35 19.42
CA ALA A 100 -2.20 2.46 18.04
C ALA A 100 -3.67 2.02 17.89
N GLN A 101 -4.20 1.19 18.80
CA GLN A 101 -5.62 0.83 18.83
C GLN A 101 -6.57 2.03 19.03
N TYR A 102 -6.04 3.16 19.51
CA TYR A 102 -6.77 4.41 19.67
C TYR A 102 -6.57 5.40 18.51
N ASP A 103 -5.71 5.07 17.55
CA ASP A 103 -5.45 5.89 16.38
C ASP A 103 -6.63 5.86 15.37
N PRO A 104 -6.93 6.96 14.66
CA PRO A 104 -7.90 6.97 13.57
C PRO A 104 -7.68 5.89 12.50
N VAL A 105 -6.43 5.53 12.20
CA VAL A 105 -6.08 4.49 11.22
C VAL A 105 -6.55 3.12 11.68
N TYR A 106 -6.36 2.78 12.96
CA TYR A 106 -6.90 1.53 13.52
C TYR A 106 -8.42 1.49 13.43
N SER A 107 -9.09 2.60 13.78
CA SER A 107 -10.55 2.70 13.69
C SER A 107 -11.05 2.44 12.27
N LYS A 108 -10.38 3.04 11.27
CA LYS A 108 -10.64 2.81 9.84
C LYS A 108 -10.47 1.34 9.47
N MET A 109 -9.35 0.72 9.81
CA MET A 109 -9.10 -0.71 9.52
C MET A 109 -10.12 -1.61 10.22
N HIS A 110 -10.53 -1.29 11.44
CA HIS A 110 -11.53 -2.04 12.18
C HIS A 110 -12.91 -1.97 11.51
N GLU A 111 -13.31 -0.80 11.00
CA GLU A 111 -14.54 -0.62 10.24
C GLU A 111 -14.52 -1.42 8.93
N LEU A 112 -13.42 -1.34 8.17
CA LEU A 112 -13.23 -2.11 6.94
C LEU A 112 -13.28 -3.62 7.20
N ASN A 113 -12.62 -4.08 8.28
CA ASN A 113 -12.63 -5.48 8.68
C ASN A 113 -14.04 -5.95 9.05
N SER A 114 -14.76 -5.16 9.86
CA SER A 114 -16.13 -5.47 10.29
C SER A 114 -17.11 -5.52 9.12
N ALA A 115 -16.85 -4.75 8.07
CA ALA A 115 -17.62 -4.76 6.83
C ALA A 115 -17.20 -5.89 5.85
N GLY A 116 -16.18 -6.69 6.17
CA GLY A 116 -15.66 -7.75 5.29
C GLY A 116 -14.94 -7.22 4.04
N ARG A 117 -14.49 -5.95 4.06
CA ARG A 117 -13.90 -5.26 2.90
C ARG A 117 -12.41 -5.55 2.72
N LEU A 118 -11.75 -6.17 3.69
CA LEU A 118 -10.31 -6.46 3.65
C LEU A 118 -9.93 -7.73 2.86
N GLY A 119 -10.87 -8.34 2.14
CA GLY A 119 -10.67 -9.64 1.48
C GLY A 119 -9.54 -9.71 0.44
N ALA A 120 -9.06 -8.57 -0.05
CA ALA A 120 -7.90 -8.51 -0.95
C ALA A 120 -6.56 -8.87 -0.25
N VAL A 121 -6.49 -8.67 1.08
CA VAL A 121 -5.33 -9.00 1.92
C VAL A 121 -5.83 -9.75 3.17
N PRO A 122 -6.05 -11.07 3.07
CA PRO A 122 -6.64 -11.85 4.17
C PRO A 122 -5.87 -11.78 5.49
N GLU A 123 -4.55 -11.59 5.43
CA GLU A 123 -3.68 -11.41 6.60
C GLU A 123 -4.09 -10.19 7.46
N ALA A 124 -4.72 -9.18 6.86
CA ALA A 124 -5.18 -7.99 7.58
C ALA A 124 -6.23 -8.34 8.65
N GLU A 125 -7.10 -9.33 8.41
CA GLU A 125 -8.07 -9.78 9.43
C GLU A 125 -7.35 -10.33 10.67
N GLU A 126 -6.29 -11.11 10.47
CA GLU A 126 -5.51 -11.66 11.57
C GLU A 126 -4.77 -10.56 12.34
N ILE A 127 -4.19 -9.59 11.63
CA ILE A 127 -3.53 -8.43 12.24
C ILE A 127 -4.52 -7.65 13.12
N MET A 128 -5.72 -7.36 12.60
CA MET A 128 -6.77 -6.70 13.39
C MET A 128 -7.20 -7.55 14.59
N GLY A 129 -7.13 -8.87 14.45
CA GLY A 129 -7.38 -9.82 15.54
C GLY A 129 -6.40 -9.75 16.71
N LEU A 130 -5.20 -9.18 16.52
CA LEU A 130 -4.20 -9.04 17.57
C LEU A 130 -4.53 -7.93 18.58
N PHE A 131 -5.32 -6.93 18.19
CA PHE A 131 -5.70 -5.79 19.05
C PHE A 131 -6.95 -6.06 19.90
N LYS A 132 -7.31 -7.33 20.13
CA LYS A 132 -8.54 -7.67 20.85
C LYS A 132 -8.36 -7.50 22.36
N GLY A 133 -9.22 -6.67 22.96
CA GLY A 133 -9.57 -6.80 24.39
C GLY A 133 -8.91 -5.83 25.36
N GLY A 134 -8.53 -4.62 24.94
CA GLY A 134 -7.98 -3.61 25.87
C GLY A 134 -6.65 -4.05 26.50
N MET A 135 -5.89 -4.85 25.75
CA MET A 135 -4.56 -5.33 26.14
C MET A 135 -3.61 -4.15 26.32
N ASP A 136 -2.72 -4.27 27.30
CA ASP A 136 -1.57 -3.40 27.44
C ASP A 136 -0.39 -3.87 26.56
N ASP A 137 0.67 -3.07 26.51
CA ASP A 137 1.84 -3.36 25.66
C ASP A 137 2.51 -4.70 25.98
N ASP A 138 2.51 -5.10 27.25
CA ASP A 138 3.16 -6.34 27.69
C ASP A 138 2.38 -7.59 27.24
N GLU A 139 1.07 -7.44 27.01
CA GLU A 139 0.19 -8.50 26.50
C GLU A 139 0.15 -8.58 24.97
N PHE A 140 0.52 -7.49 24.28
CA PHE A 140 0.49 -7.46 22.82
C PHE A 140 1.56 -8.36 22.19
N ASN A 141 1.14 -9.24 21.28
CA ASN A 141 2.04 -10.19 20.65
C ASN A 141 2.80 -9.56 19.47
N TYR A 142 3.78 -8.69 19.79
CA TYR A 142 4.65 -8.03 18.80
C TYR A 142 5.36 -9.02 17.88
N ALA A 143 5.76 -10.19 18.38
CA ALA A 143 6.41 -11.20 17.55
C ALA A 143 5.48 -11.72 16.45
N ARG A 144 4.20 -12.00 16.78
CA ARG A 144 3.19 -12.40 15.80
C ARG A 144 2.84 -11.24 14.88
N TYR A 145 2.68 -10.04 15.42
CA TYR A 145 2.41 -8.83 14.64
C TYR A 145 3.48 -8.61 13.56
N ASN A 146 4.76 -8.53 13.96
CA ASN A 146 5.87 -8.33 13.04
C ASN A 146 5.98 -9.46 12.00
N THR A 147 5.67 -10.70 12.40
CA THR A 147 5.63 -11.83 11.45
C THR A 147 4.55 -11.64 10.39
N LEU A 148 3.36 -11.17 10.76
CA LEU A 148 2.27 -10.93 9.81
C LEU A 148 2.58 -9.74 8.89
N ILE A 149 3.16 -8.66 9.44
CA ILE A 149 3.58 -7.50 8.66
C ILE A 149 4.65 -7.88 7.62
N ASP A 150 5.69 -8.63 8.02
CA ASP A 150 6.70 -9.13 7.09
C ASP A 150 6.08 -10.06 6.03
N GLN A 151 5.16 -10.94 6.42
CA GLN A 151 4.45 -11.80 5.47
C GLN A 151 3.69 -10.99 4.41
N VAL A 152 2.99 -9.92 4.82
CA VAL A 152 2.30 -9.03 3.88
C VAL A 152 3.31 -8.37 2.94
N TYR A 153 4.39 -7.79 3.48
CA TYR A 153 5.44 -7.16 2.68
C TYR A 153 6.02 -8.13 1.64
N GLN A 154 6.45 -9.32 2.06
CA GLN A 154 7.07 -10.31 1.18
C GLN A 154 6.11 -10.77 0.07
N LYS A 155 4.87 -11.09 0.45
CA LYS A 155 3.88 -11.67 -0.45
C LYS A 155 3.37 -10.68 -1.48
N TYR A 156 3.15 -9.43 -1.08
CA TYR A 156 2.38 -8.50 -1.90
C TYR A 156 3.20 -7.37 -2.49
N ILE A 157 4.25 -6.92 -1.80
CA ILE A 157 5.09 -5.80 -2.25
C ILE A 157 6.33 -6.34 -2.93
N HIS A 158 7.16 -7.09 -2.19
CA HIS A 158 8.44 -7.58 -2.70
C HIS A 158 8.25 -8.56 -3.87
N SER A 159 7.32 -9.52 -3.75
CA SER A 159 7.01 -10.43 -4.86
C SER A 159 6.45 -9.71 -6.09
N TRP A 160 5.64 -8.66 -5.89
CA TRP A 160 5.14 -7.85 -7.01
C TRP A 160 6.30 -7.12 -7.68
N TRP A 161 7.16 -6.46 -6.92
CA TRP A 161 8.32 -5.72 -7.41
C TRP A 161 9.25 -6.57 -8.28
N LEU A 162 9.54 -7.81 -7.84
CA LEU A 162 10.33 -8.76 -8.61
C LEU A 162 9.64 -9.24 -9.89
N SER A 163 8.31 -9.19 -9.94
CA SER A 163 7.52 -9.59 -11.11
C SER A 163 7.38 -8.48 -12.17
N VAL A 164 7.56 -7.21 -11.77
CA VAL A 164 7.45 -6.07 -12.69
C VAL A 164 8.63 -6.11 -13.68
N PRO A 165 8.36 -6.18 -15.00
CA PRO A 165 9.43 -6.12 -15.98
C PRO A 165 10.18 -4.80 -15.86
N VAL A 166 11.46 -4.85 -15.50
CA VAL A 166 12.33 -3.67 -15.59
C VAL A 166 12.45 -3.29 -17.07
N PRO A 167 12.01 -2.09 -17.50
CA PRO A 167 12.18 -1.65 -18.88
C PRO A 167 13.67 -1.76 -19.25
N SER A 168 13.97 -2.29 -20.43
CA SER A 168 15.35 -2.53 -20.87
C SER A 168 16.25 -1.30 -20.73
N VAL A 169 15.70 -0.11 -20.93
CA VAL A 169 16.39 1.18 -20.79
C VAL A 169 16.79 1.48 -19.33
N LEU A 170 15.96 1.11 -18.34
CA LEU A 170 16.31 1.24 -16.92
C LEU A 170 17.29 0.15 -16.51
N ARG A 171 17.17 -1.07 -17.04
CA ARG A 171 18.15 -2.13 -16.80
C ARG A 171 19.53 -1.74 -17.31
N GLU A 172 19.62 -1.19 -18.52
CA GLU A 172 20.86 -0.66 -19.09
C GLU A 172 21.43 0.52 -18.28
N ALA A 173 20.58 1.42 -17.78
CA ALA A 173 21.02 2.54 -16.94
C ALA A 173 21.54 2.08 -15.56
N ILE A 174 20.87 1.11 -14.93
CA ILE A 174 21.28 0.51 -13.65
C ILE A 174 22.60 -0.25 -13.83
N GLU A 175 22.73 -1.07 -14.87
CA GLU A 175 23.96 -1.78 -15.21
C GLU A 175 25.11 -0.81 -15.55
N ALA A 176 24.83 0.28 -16.26
CA ALA A 176 25.81 1.32 -16.55
C ALA A 176 26.19 2.18 -15.33
N SER A 177 25.32 2.28 -14.32
CA SER A 177 25.59 2.98 -13.06
C SER A 177 26.35 2.14 -12.03
N ARG A 178 26.45 0.81 -12.23
CA ARG A 178 27.26 -0.05 -11.36
C ARG A 178 28.74 0.29 -11.52
N ILE A 179 29.38 0.63 -10.41
CA ILE A 179 30.82 0.87 -10.38
C ILE A 179 31.54 -0.46 -10.66
N PRO A 180 32.45 -0.54 -11.65
CA PRO A 180 33.17 -1.77 -11.94
C PRO A 180 33.97 -2.25 -10.72
N GLY A 181 33.52 -3.32 -10.06
CA GLY A 181 34.24 -3.93 -8.94
C GLY A 181 33.40 -4.34 -7.72
N GLU A 182 32.13 -3.94 -7.62
CA GLU A 182 31.23 -4.50 -6.60
C GLU A 182 30.82 -5.93 -6.98
N LYS A 183 31.62 -6.88 -6.52
CA LYS A 183 31.26 -8.29 -6.55
C LYS A 183 30.01 -8.51 -5.71
N GLU A 184 29.11 -9.35 -6.21
CA GLU A 184 28.03 -9.97 -5.46
C GLU A 184 28.58 -10.52 -4.15
N ALA A 185 28.31 -9.82 -3.05
CA ALA A 185 28.48 -10.38 -1.73
C ALA A 185 27.36 -11.38 -1.51
N GLY A 186 27.67 -12.66 -1.75
CA GLY A 186 27.02 -13.77 -1.07
C GLY A 186 25.95 -14.53 -1.86
N LEU A 187 26.39 -15.39 -2.77
CA LEU A 187 25.84 -16.74 -2.87
C LEU A 187 27.01 -17.71 -3.09
N SER A 188 27.57 -18.17 -1.96
CA SER A 188 28.35 -19.39 -1.86
C SER A 188 27.88 -20.15 -0.65
#